data_AF-W2Y792-F1
#
_entry.id   AF-W2Y792-F1
#
_cell.length_a   1.000
_cell.length_b   1.000
_cell.length_c   1.000
_cell.angle_alpha   90.00
_cell.angle_beta   90.00
_cell.angle_gamma   90.00
#
_symmetry.space_group_name_H-M   'P 1'
#
loop_
_entity.id
_entity.type
_entity.pdbx_description
1 polymer ?
#
loop_
_entity_poly.entity_id
_entity_poly.type
_entity_poly.pdbx_seq_one_letter_code
_entity_poly.pdbx_strand_id
1 'polypeptide(L)'
;MRENQHMCIHVCDRLHGILRQFSDTNDNSRGHFGDIVTSFVNFLLKRSELSFIKRLANNRKVEETILSFHEDIDRLLLSMEKNLADWRQQWMIDRQNTLEEFEALANNNQVLTAEKGSTSFMEGLFMLKFELNYKADKYRTDAIAEHHLQLMRRTLNKLLRMSNVKLPAIPEWFIPRDDVDFNANMSFDCGSYGSVHRGMWSKGATGGKGAKVVIKCLLVDNDAAKESFYKEMDVWRQLDHPHVLKFYGACHVSSPAFFVCDDATHGSFGEFFEEDKSQMWRLFYEAALGLGYLHTKKVVHGDLKCNNLLVGSDYKAKLCDFGFSYVRSQSVGLSAKSQTEAIRWKAPECLMPPDEDPKPQFNPRFASDVYSLGMCIIEAFLGEAPYGIMDDDEIMTRLFDQEPYPRPGGMKDDEWTLVEKLIQPDWTKRISLADAIDELKRFADREEEQSARTAATRECSTCEASMPIEFAFCGNCGTSMTRADETSQAAAASAQQKNACPRCEENVVSTDHFCRHCGCCLDAGPRVCLMNKKSFCVGVYVVCRIRTALV
;
A
#
# COMPACT_ATOMS: atom_id res chain seq x y z
N MET A 1 -16.28 13.75 -19.95
CA MET A 1 -16.92 12.43 -20.13
C MET A 1 -18.05 12.61 -21.13
N ARG A 2 -17.84 12.19 -22.38
CA ARG A 2 -18.75 12.50 -23.48
C ARG A 2 -20.09 11.78 -23.31
N GLU A 3 -20.03 10.47 -23.11
CA GLU A 3 -21.17 9.57 -23.05
C GLU A 3 -22.07 9.81 -21.82
N ASN A 4 -21.49 10.34 -20.75
CA ASN A 4 -22.17 10.65 -19.49
C ASN A 4 -22.36 12.17 -19.29
N GLN A 5 -22.25 12.97 -20.36
CA GLN A 5 -22.28 14.43 -20.28
C GLN A 5 -23.59 14.94 -19.67
N HIS A 6 -24.74 14.45 -20.14
CA HIS A 6 -26.06 14.84 -19.65
C HIS A 6 -26.26 14.54 -18.16
N MET A 7 -25.90 13.33 -17.72
CA MET A 7 -25.95 12.95 -16.30
C MET A 7 -25.13 13.90 -15.42
N CYS A 8 -23.90 14.24 -15.87
CA CYS A 8 -23.03 15.15 -15.14
C CYS A 8 -23.56 16.58 -15.11
N ILE A 9 -24.13 17.05 -16.22
CA ILE A 9 -24.78 18.37 -16.31
C ILE A 9 -25.95 18.46 -15.32
N HIS A 10 -26.77 17.42 -15.19
CA HIS A 10 -27.88 17.45 -14.24
C HIS A 10 -27.42 17.42 -12.78
N VAL A 11 -26.32 16.73 -12.44
CA VAL A 11 -25.68 16.91 -11.12
C VAL A 11 -25.25 18.36 -10.93
N CYS A 12 -24.58 18.96 -11.92
CA CYS A 12 -24.18 20.37 -11.87
C CYS A 12 -25.37 21.32 -11.69
N ASP A 13 -26.47 21.13 -12.42
CA ASP A 13 -27.65 21.99 -12.35
C ASP A 13 -28.30 21.92 -10.97
N ARG A 14 -28.35 20.73 -10.35
CA ARG A 14 -28.83 20.56 -8.98
C ARG A 14 -27.92 21.25 -7.97
N LEU A 15 -26.59 21.12 -8.12
CA LEU A 15 -25.62 21.84 -7.27
C LEU A 15 -25.75 23.36 -7.43
N HIS A 16 -25.92 23.89 -8.64
CA HIS A 16 -26.20 25.31 -8.88
C HIS A 16 -27.52 25.74 -8.22
N GLY A 17 -28.54 24.87 -8.28
CA GLY A 17 -29.84 25.10 -7.65
C GLY A 17 -29.72 25.28 -6.14
N ILE A 18 -28.93 24.45 -5.46
CA ILE A 18 -28.62 24.60 -4.03
C ILE A 18 -27.81 25.88 -3.78
N LEU A 19 -26.83 26.15 -4.63
CA LEU A 19 -25.93 27.30 -4.45
C LEU A 19 -26.70 28.63 -4.36
N ARG A 20 -27.73 28.78 -5.18
CA ARG A 20 -28.63 29.95 -5.18
C ARG A 20 -29.48 30.08 -3.91
N GLN A 21 -29.59 29.01 -3.12
CA GLN A 21 -30.42 28.96 -1.91
C GLN A 21 -29.62 29.21 -0.61
N PHE A 22 -28.29 29.27 -0.66
CA PHE A 22 -27.48 29.65 0.50
C PHE A 22 -27.61 31.15 0.78
N SER A 23 -28.32 31.53 1.86
CA SER A 23 -28.26 32.87 2.46
C SER A 23 -26.97 33.06 3.27
N ASP A 24 -26.65 34.31 3.64
CA ASP A 24 -25.37 34.74 4.25
C ASP A 24 -24.98 34.09 5.59
N THR A 25 -25.79 33.17 6.13
CA THR A 25 -25.52 32.50 7.41
C THR A 25 -24.48 31.39 7.32
N ASN A 26 -23.62 31.34 8.33
CA ASN A 26 -22.48 30.43 8.44
C ASN A 26 -23.00 29.09 8.99
N ASP A 27 -23.33 28.15 8.10
CA ASP A 27 -24.01 26.90 8.43
C ASP A 27 -23.17 25.67 8.04
N ASN A 28 -23.27 24.60 8.83
CA ASN A 28 -22.60 23.31 8.63
C ASN A 28 -22.95 22.68 7.27
N SER A 29 -24.11 23.04 6.70
CA SER A 29 -24.56 22.70 5.34
C SER A 29 -23.62 23.21 4.23
N ARG A 30 -22.90 24.32 4.46
CA ARG A 30 -21.90 24.83 3.48
C ARG A 30 -20.66 23.95 3.39
N GLY A 31 -20.25 23.34 4.51
CA GLY A 31 -19.15 22.37 4.55
C GLY A 31 -19.48 21.14 3.70
N HIS A 32 -20.61 20.50 4.00
CA HIS A 32 -21.11 19.33 3.25
C HIS A 32 -21.29 19.62 1.75
N PHE A 33 -21.82 20.80 1.38
CA PHE A 33 -21.90 21.20 -0.02
C PHE A 33 -20.51 21.31 -0.67
N GLY A 34 -19.55 21.93 0.02
CA GLY A 34 -18.17 22.02 -0.43
C GLY A 34 -17.53 20.64 -0.65
N ASP A 35 -17.81 19.69 0.24
CA ASP A 35 -17.33 18.31 0.13
C ASP A 35 -17.93 17.59 -1.08
N ILE A 36 -19.24 17.70 -1.30
CA ILE A 36 -19.92 17.14 -2.48
C ILE A 36 -19.33 17.73 -3.77
N VAL A 37 -19.17 19.05 -3.84
CA VAL A 37 -18.59 19.72 -5.02
C VAL A 37 -17.17 19.25 -5.26
N THR A 38 -16.33 19.21 -4.23
CA THR A 38 -14.93 18.77 -4.35
C THR A 38 -14.84 17.32 -4.82
N SER A 39 -15.66 16.44 -4.22
CA SER A 39 -15.75 15.03 -4.61
C SER A 39 -16.21 14.87 -6.06
N PHE A 40 -17.21 15.64 -6.49
CA PHE A 40 -17.70 15.63 -7.86
C PHE A 40 -16.64 16.12 -8.86
N VAL A 41 -15.92 17.20 -8.55
CA VAL A 41 -14.81 17.71 -9.38
C VAL A 41 -13.73 16.65 -9.55
N ASN A 42 -13.29 16.04 -8.45
CA ASN A 42 -12.28 14.97 -8.47
C ASN A 42 -12.76 13.77 -9.28
N PHE A 43 -14.04 13.41 -9.16
CA PHE A 43 -14.67 12.36 -9.96
C PHE A 43 -14.62 12.64 -11.46
N LEU A 44 -14.89 13.90 -11.88
CA LEU A 44 -14.81 14.32 -13.28
C LEU A 44 -13.36 14.28 -13.80
N LEU A 45 -12.42 14.87 -13.05
CA LEU A 45 -11.00 14.96 -13.42
C LEU A 45 -10.35 13.59 -13.56
N LYS A 46 -10.66 12.64 -12.66
CA LYS A 46 -10.12 11.26 -12.72
C LYS A 46 -10.53 10.51 -14.00
N ARG A 47 -11.58 10.96 -14.70
CA ARG A 47 -12.21 10.24 -15.81
C ARG A 47 -12.16 10.98 -17.15
N SER A 48 -11.64 12.20 -17.20
CA SER A 48 -11.58 12.99 -18.44
C SER A 48 -10.65 12.41 -19.48
N GLU A 49 -9.60 11.69 -19.07
CA GLU A 49 -8.53 11.20 -19.95
C GLU A 49 -8.62 9.70 -20.27
N LEU A 50 -9.63 9.01 -19.73
CA LEU A 50 -9.81 7.57 -20.00
C LEU A 50 -10.14 7.33 -21.47
N SER A 51 -9.66 6.22 -22.04
CA SER A 51 -9.99 5.80 -23.41
C SER A 51 -11.46 5.36 -23.52
N PHE A 52 -12.01 5.27 -24.74
CA PHE A 52 -13.39 4.82 -24.96
C PHE A 52 -13.64 3.44 -24.34
N ILE A 53 -12.71 2.49 -24.53
CA ILE A 53 -12.86 1.13 -24.00
C ILE A 53 -12.92 1.13 -22.47
N LYS A 54 -12.06 1.92 -21.82
CA LYS A 54 -12.04 2.04 -20.36
C LYS A 54 -13.33 2.68 -19.84
N ARG A 55 -13.83 3.73 -20.51
CA ARG A 55 -15.11 4.37 -20.16
C ARG A 55 -16.29 3.39 -20.31
N LEU A 56 -16.33 2.62 -21.39
CA LEU A 56 -17.35 1.61 -21.63
C LEU A 56 -17.36 0.53 -20.52
N ALA A 57 -16.18 0.01 -20.17
CA ALA A 57 -16.04 -1.00 -19.13
C ALA A 57 -16.41 -0.46 -17.74
N ASN A 58 -16.03 0.78 -17.42
CA ASN A 58 -16.23 1.36 -16.10
C ASN A 58 -17.61 2.01 -15.90
N ASN A 59 -18.47 2.04 -16.93
CA ASN A 59 -19.71 2.83 -16.93
C ASN A 59 -20.66 2.48 -15.77
N ARG A 60 -20.75 1.21 -15.37
CA ARG A 60 -21.58 0.81 -14.21
C ARG A 60 -21.16 1.54 -12.94
N LYS A 61 -19.86 1.65 -12.66
CA LYS A 61 -19.35 2.36 -11.49
C LYS A 61 -19.53 3.88 -11.64
N VAL A 62 -19.45 4.39 -12.87
CA VAL A 62 -19.75 5.80 -13.18
C VAL A 62 -21.20 6.11 -12.84
N GLU A 63 -22.16 5.31 -13.31
CA GLU A 63 -23.58 5.45 -12.99
C GLU A 63 -23.84 5.33 -11.47
N GLU A 64 -23.28 4.31 -10.80
CA GLU A 64 -23.40 4.14 -9.34
C GLU A 64 -22.88 5.38 -8.57
N THR A 65 -21.79 6.00 -9.03
CA THR A 65 -21.21 7.19 -8.38
C THR A 65 -22.02 8.46 -8.68
N ILE A 66 -22.52 8.62 -9.91
CA ILE A 66 -23.40 9.76 -10.24
C ILE A 66 -24.70 9.67 -9.44
N LEU A 67 -25.26 8.47 -9.31
CA LEU A 67 -26.41 8.21 -8.47
C LEU A 67 -26.15 8.61 -7.01
N SER A 68 -24.99 8.25 -6.45
CA SER A 68 -24.65 8.63 -5.07
C SER A 68 -24.55 10.14 -4.88
N PHE A 69 -24.05 10.89 -5.88
CA PHE A 69 -24.06 12.36 -5.82
C PHE A 69 -25.49 12.92 -5.78
N HIS A 70 -26.41 12.34 -6.54
CA HIS A 70 -27.81 12.74 -6.47
C HIS A 70 -28.45 12.46 -5.10
N GLU A 71 -28.09 11.35 -4.46
CA GLU A 71 -28.52 11.00 -3.11
C GLU A 71 -27.89 11.91 -2.04
N ASP A 72 -26.61 12.26 -2.18
CA ASP A 72 -25.91 13.21 -1.30
C ASP A 72 -26.57 14.59 -1.37
N ILE A 73 -26.95 15.02 -2.58
CA ILE A 73 -27.70 16.25 -2.79
C ILE A 73 -29.09 16.18 -2.14
N ASP A 74 -29.82 15.07 -2.27
CA ASP A 74 -31.12 14.88 -1.59
C ASP A 74 -30.97 14.97 -0.06
N ARG A 75 -29.94 14.32 0.50
CA ARG A 75 -29.63 14.40 1.94
C ARG A 75 -29.36 15.83 2.41
N LEU A 76 -28.59 16.59 1.64
CA LEU A 76 -28.30 18.00 1.93
C LEU A 76 -29.55 18.89 1.83
N LEU A 77 -30.40 18.68 0.83
CA LEU A 77 -31.65 19.43 0.69
C LEU A 77 -32.60 19.16 1.85
N LEU A 78 -32.71 17.90 2.29
CA LEU A 78 -33.49 17.51 3.45
C LEU A 78 -32.98 18.18 4.74
N SER A 79 -31.66 18.25 4.95
CA SER A 79 -31.10 18.96 6.12
C SER A 79 -31.33 20.47 6.08
N MET A 80 -31.57 21.03 4.89
CA MET A 80 -31.91 22.45 4.69
C MET A 80 -33.43 22.70 4.68
N GLU A 81 -34.26 21.69 4.99
CA GLU A 81 -35.74 21.74 4.93
C GLU A 81 -36.26 22.22 3.56
N LYS A 82 -35.59 21.81 2.47
CA LYS A 82 -35.95 22.19 1.09
C LYS A 82 -36.70 21.06 0.38
N ASN A 83 -37.48 21.46 -0.64
CA ASN A 83 -38.18 20.51 -1.50
C ASN A 83 -37.21 19.68 -2.33
N LEU A 84 -37.47 18.38 -2.42
CA LEU A 84 -36.76 17.47 -3.30
C LEU A 84 -37.30 17.61 -4.73
N ALA A 85 -36.42 17.86 -5.69
CA ALA A 85 -36.77 17.76 -7.10
C ALA A 85 -36.92 16.28 -7.49
N ASP A 86 -37.91 15.94 -8.31
CA ASP A 86 -38.00 14.59 -8.88
C ASP A 86 -37.04 14.46 -10.08
N TRP A 87 -35.81 14.06 -9.78
CA TRP A 87 -34.76 13.85 -10.76
C TRP A 87 -34.75 12.41 -11.33
N ARG A 88 -35.56 11.49 -10.79
CA ARG A 88 -35.51 10.06 -11.12
C ARG A 88 -36.05 9.75 -12.52
N GLN A 89 -37.03 10.52 -12.99
CA GLN A 89 -37.50 10.39 -14.38
C GLN A 89 -36.42 10.83 -15.37
N GLN A 90 -35.76 11.96 -15.10
CA GLN A 90 -34.66 12.45 -15.95
C GLN A 90 -33.46 11.49 -15.93
N TRP A 91 -33.15 10.90 -14.77
CA TRP A 91 -32.11 9.88 -14.64
C TRP A 91 -32.29 8.70 -15.60
N MET A 92 -33.52 8.20 -15.76
CA MET A 92 -33.80 7.10 -16.69
C MET A 92 -33.59 7.50 -18.15
N ILE A 93 -33.96 8.74 -18.51
CA ILE A 93 -33.72 9.29 -19.86
C ILE A 93 -32.21 9.43 -20.11
N ASP A 94 -31.47 9.96 -19.15
CA ASP A 94 -30.02 10.15 -19.29
C ASP A 94 -29.28 8.81 -19.44
N ARG A 95 -29.67 7.78 -18.68
CA ARG A 95 -29.13 6.41 -18.82
C ARG A 95 -29.36 5.83 -20.21
N GLN A 96 -30.55 6.06 -20.77
CA GLN A 96 -30.86 5.62 -22.12
C GLN A 96 -30.01 6.36 -23.17
N ASN A 97 -29.88 7.68 -23.06
CA ASN A 97 -29.04 8.48 -23.95
C ASN A 97 -27.56 8.05 -23.88
N THR A 98 -27.05 7.79 -22.67
CA THR A 98 -25.69 7.31 -22.46
C THR A 98 -25.44 5.97 -23.17
N LEU A 99 -26.39 5.03 -23.09
CA LEU A 99 -26.30 3.76 -23.81
C LEU A 99 -26.25 3.98 -25.33
N GLU A 100 -27.11 4.83 -25.87
CA GLU A 100 -27.15 5.16 -27.31
C GLU A 100 -25.84 5.79 -27.79
N GLU A 101 -25.24 6.68 -27.01
CA GLU A 101 -23.92 7.25 -27.30
C GLU A 101 -22.82 6.19 -27.31
N PHE A 102 -22.80 5.27 -26.33
CA PHE A 102 -21.86 4.15 -26.33
C PHE A 102 -22.07 3.24 -27.56
N GLU A 103 -23.31 2.97 -27.95
CA GLU A 103 -23.61 2.18 -29.14
C GLU A 103 -23.12 2.85 -30.42
N ALA A 104 -23.33 4.16 -30.57
CA ALA A 104 -22.84 4.93 -31.71
C ALA A 104 -21.31 4.86 -31.83
N LEU A 105 -20.59 5.00 -30.71
CA LEU A 105 -19.13 4.92 -30.67
C LEU A 105 -18.61 3.50 -30.92
N ALA A 106 -19.23 2.47 -30.34
CA ALA A 106 -18.87 1.07 -30.57
C ALA A 106 -19.09 0.63 -32.04
N ASN A 107 -20.05 1.24 -32.72
CA ASN A 107 -20.32 1.00 -34.13
C ASN A 107 -19.36 1.77 -35.06
N ASN A 108 -18.68 2.81 -34.57
CA ASN A 108 -17.74 3.59 -35.35
C ASN A 108 -16.35 2.92 -35.46
N ASN A 109 -16.02 2.41 -36.65
CA ASN A 109 -14.74 1.72 -36.89
C ASN A 109 -13.51 2.63 -36.73
N GLN A 110 -13.62 3.94 -36.96
CA GLN A 110 -12.50 4.87 -36.78
C GLN A 110 -12.14 5.00 -35.29
N VAL A 111 -13.16 5.12 -34.43
CA VAL A 111 -12.98 5.15 -32.96
C VAL A 111 -12.29 3.87 -32.48
N LEU A 112 -12.79 2.70 -32.89
CA LEU A 112 -12.19 1.43 -32.49
C LEU A 112 -10.77 1.22 -33.02
N THR A 113 -10.46 1.75 -34.21
CA THR A 113 -9.11 1.67 -34.78
C THR A 113 -8.14 2.59 -34.04
N ALA A 114 -8.59 3.78 -33.61
CA ALA A 114 -7.80 4.68 -32.78
C ALA A 114 -7.46 4.05 -31.41
N GLU A 115 -8.42 3.36 -30.79
CA GLU A 115 -8.19 2.66 -29.52
C GLU A 115 -7.12 1.57 -29.62
N LYS A 116 -7.04 0.83 -30.74
CA LYS A 116 -6.01 -0.20 -30.97
C LYS A 116 -4.59 0.38 -30.87
N GLY A 117 -4.39 1.63 -31.26
CA GLY A 117 -3.09 2.32 -31.18
C GLY A 117 -2.75 2.87 -29.80
N SER A 118 -3.68 2.82 -28.83
CA SER A 118 -3.46 3.34 -27.48
C SER A 118 -2.57 2.42 -26.66
N THR A 119 -1.69 3.00 -25.86
CA THR A 119 -0.90 2.28 -24.84
C THR A 119 -1.78 1.59 -23.79
N SER A 120 -3.01 2.05 -23.60
CA SER A 120 -3.99 1.49 -22.66
C SER A 120 -4.92 0.42 -23.27
N PHE A 121 -4.70 0.04 -24.52
CA PHE A 121 -5.58 -0.89 -25.25
C PHE A 121 -5.75 -2.23 -24.52
N MET A 122 -4.64 -2.83 -24.09
CA MET A 122 -4.65 -4.11 -23.36
C MET A 122 -5.37 -3.99 -22.02
N GLU A 123 -5.13 -2.90 -21.28
CA GLU A 123 -5.83 -2.62 -20.02
C GLU A 123 -7.35 -2.55 -20.25
N GLY A 124 -7.80 -1.83 -21.28
CA GLY A 124 -9.22 -1.73 -21.63
C GLY A 124 -9.85 -3.07 -21.99
N LEU A 125 -9.15 -3.93 -22.75
CA LEU A 125 -9.62 -5.28 -23.07
C LEU A 125 -9.78 -6.16 -21.82
N PHE A 126 -8.81 -6.09 -20.90
CA PHE A 126 -8.87 -6.78 -19.61
C PHE A 126 -10.02 -6.28 -18.75
N MET A 127 -10.26 -4.97 -18.69
CA MET A 127 -11.38 -4.39 -17.96
C MET A 127 -12.74 -4.86 -18.51
N LEU A 128 -12.93 -4.84 -19.84
CA LEU A 128 -14.16 -5.36 -20.46
C LEU A 128 -14.37 -6.84 -20.12
N LYS A 129 -13.34 -7.67 -20.29
CA LYS A 129 -13.42 -9.10 -20.01
C LYS A 129 -13.64 -9.37 -18.51
N PHE A 130 -13.04 -8.59 -17.63
CA PHE A 130 -13.26 -8.69 -16.18
C PHE A 130 -14.71 -8.40 -15.81
N GLU A 131 -15.29 -7.29 -16.29
CA GLU A 131 -16.70 -6.96 -16.01
C GLU A 131 -17.65 -8.04 -16.57
N LEU A 132 -17.40 -8.53 -17.80
CA LEU A 132 -18.19 -9.60 -18.41
C LEU A 132 -18.11 -10.93 -17.66
N ASN A 133 -16.95 -11.27 -17.09
CA ASN A 133 -16.74 -12.56 -16.42
C ASN A 133 -17.18 -12.54 -14.95
N TYR A 134 -16.90 -11.45 -14.22
CA TYR A 134 -17.02 -11.43 -12.75
C TYR A 134 -18.10 -10.48 -12.24
N LYS A 135 -18.68 -9.62 -13.09
CA LYS A 135 -19.67 -8.61 -12.69
C LYS A 135 -20.97 -8.67 -13.49
N ALA A 136 -21.14 -9.65 -14.39
CA ALA A 136 -22.35 -9.78 -15.22
C ALA A 136 -23.66 -9.77 -14.41
N ASP A 137 -23.69 -10.41 -13.24
CA ASP A 137 -24.90 -10.41 -12.38
C ASP A 137 -25.32 -9.01 -11.91
N LYS A 138 -24.39 -8.05 -11.86
CA LYS A 138 -24.66 -6.65 -11.52
C LYS A 138 -25.39 -5.88 -12.63
N TYR A 139 -25.49 -6.45 -13.83
CA TYR A 139 -26.18 -5.83 -14.96
C TYR A 139 -27.62 -6.33 -15.15
N ARG A 140 -28.14 -7.15 -14.22
CA ARG A 140 -29.53 -7.65 -14.26
C ARG A 140 -30.55 -6.73 -13.57
N THR A 141 -30.16 -5.49 -13.25
CA THR A 141 -31.00 -4.57 -12.49
C THR A 141 -32.19 -4.05 -13.31
N ASP A 142 -31.99 -3.85 -14.61
CA ASP A 142 -33.01 -3.35 -15.53
C ASP A 142 -32.60 -3.65 -16.99
N ALA A 143 -33.49 -3.30 -17.93
CA ALA A 143 -33.25 -3.50 -19.36
C ALA A 143 -32.03 -2.73 -19.87
N ILE A 144 -31.79 -1.49 -19.42
CA ILE A 144 -30.68 -0.66 -19.91
C ILE A 144 -29.35 -1.32 -19.53
N ALA A 145 -29.23 -1.80 -18.28
CA ALA A 145 -28.05 -2.48 -17.79
C ALA A 145 -27.76 -3.78 -18.59
N GLU A 146 -28.77 -4.58 -18.90
CA GLU A 146 -28.60 -5.79 -19.72
C GLU A 146 -28.14 -5.43 -21.15
N HIS A 147 -28.69 -4.39 -21.77
CA HIS A 147 -28.24 -3.92 -23.08
C HIS A 147 -26.79 -3.42 -23.05
N HIS A 148 -26.38 -2.73 -21.98
CA HIS A 148 -24.99 -2.31 -21.79
C HIS A 148 -24.03 -3.52 -21.69
N LEU A 149 -24.43 -4.58 -20.98
CA LEU A 149 -23.65 -5.82 -20.91
C LEU A 149 -23.47 -6.46 -22.29
N GLN A 150 -24.53 -6.49 -23.11
CA GLN A 150 -24.46 -6.99 -24.48
C GLN A 150 -23.61 -6.09 -25.39
N LEU A 151 -23.66 -4.78 -25.20
CA LEU A 151 -22.80 -3.84 -25.90
C LEU A 151 -21.32 -4.08 -25.58
N MET A 152 -20.96 -4.25 -24.30
CA MET A 152 -19.59 -4.61 -23.89
C MET A 152 -19.12 -5.90 -24.56
N ARG A 153 -19.97 -6.94 -24.57
CA ARG A 153 -19.66 -8.23 -25.22
C ARG A 153 -19.44 -8.10 -26.72
N ARG A 154 -20.33 -7.42 -27.44
CA ARG A 154 -20.22 -7.16 -28.89
C ARG A 154 -18.95 -6.38 -29.21
N THR A 155 -18.66 -5.34 -28.41
CA THR A 155 -17.50 -4.47 -28.59
C THR A 155 -16.20 -5.23 -28.38
N LEU A 156 -16.09 -6.00 -27.30
CA LEU A 156 -14.93 -6.85 -27.04
C LEU A 156 -14.67 -7.81 -28.21
N ASN A 157 -15.68 -8.54 -28.67
CA ASN A 157 -15.55 -9.48 -29.80
C ASN A 157 -15.15 -8.78 -31.12
N LYS A 158 -15.61 -7.55 -31.34
CA LYS A 158 -15.22 -6.75 -32.51
C LYS A 158 -13.75 -6.33 -32.40
N LEU A 159 -13.31 -5.82 -31.24
CA LEU A 159 -11.94 -5.42 -30.99
C LEU A 159 -10.94 -6.58 -31.10
N LEU A 160 -11.27 -7.76 -30.59
CA LEU A 160 -10.42 -8.95 -30.71
C LEU A 160 -10.22 -9.37 -32.17
N ARG A 161 -11.30 -9.35 -32.98
CA ARG A 161 -11.23 -9.64 -34.43
C ARG A 161 -10.40 -8.60 -35.20
N MET A 162 -10.54 -7.31 -34.86
CA MET A 162 -9.82 -6.22 -35.54
C MET A 162 -8.33 -6.13 -35.16
N SER A 163 -7.99 -6.52 -33.93
CA SER A 163 -6.62 -6.43 -33.41
C SER A 163 -5.79 -7.67 -33.65
N ASN A 164 -6.41 -8.83 -33.90
CA ASN A 164 -5.76 -10.15 -33.92
C ASN A 164 -5.01 -10.47 -32.61
N VAL A 165 -5.44 -9.87 -31.50
CA VAL A 165 -4.90 -10.11 -30.16
C VAL A 165 -5.55 -11.34 -29.55
N LYS A 166 -4.75 -12.25 -29.01
CA LYS A 166 -5.23 -13.32 -28.14
C LYS A 166 -5.28 -12.82 -26.71
N LEU A 167 -6.50 -12.60 -26.19
CA LEU A 167 -6.70 -12.09 -24.83
C LEU A 167 -6.66 -13.25 -23.82
N PRO A 168 -5.63 -13.35 -22.95
CA PRO A 168 -5.50 -14.44 -21.99
C PRO A 168 -6.63 -14.44 -20.95
N ALA A 169 -6.74 -15.52 -20.18
CA ALA A 169 -7.66 -15.58 -19.04
C ALA A 169 -7.35 -14.47 -18.03
N ILE A 170 -8.37 -13.98 -17.35
CA ILE A 170 -8.19 -12.97 -16.31
C ILE A 170 -7.70 -13.68 -15.05
N PRO A 171 -6.51 -13.34 -14.53
CA PRO A 171 -5.99 -13.97 -13.32
C PRO A 171 -6.90 -13.71 -12.11
N GLU A 172 -6.97 -14.64 -11.17
CA GLU A 172 -7.79 -14.49 -9.97
C GLU A 172 -7.34 -13.34 -9.06
N TRP A 173 -6.06 -12.97 -9.12
CA TRP A 173 -5.49 -11.84 -8.41
C TRP A 173 -5.65 -10.50 -9.15
N PHE A 174 -6.27 -10.48 -10.33
CA PHE A 174 -6.40 -9.25 -11.10
C PHE A 174 -7.28 -8.22 -10.39
N ILE A 175 -6.71 -7.05 -10.12
CA ILE A 175 -7.42 -5.88 -9.60
C ILE A 175 -7.40 -4.79 -10.69
N PRO A 176 -8.57 -4.38 -11.23
CA PRO A 176 -8.64 -3.25 -12.14
C PRO A 176 -8.11 -1.97 -11.50
N ARG A 177 -7.42 -1.13 -12.29
CA ARG A 177 -6.94 0.19 -11.83
C ARG A 177 -8.03 1.04 -11.17
N ASP A 178 -9.25 0.95 -11.69
CA ASP A 178 -10.38 1.75 -11.21
C ASP A 178 -10.96 1.27 -9.87
N ASP A 179 -10.58 0.08 -9.39
CA ASP A 179 -11.01 -0.43 -8.07
C ASP A 179 -10.16 0.14 -6.94
N VAL A 180 -8.97 0.67 -7.25
CA VAL A 180 -8.07 1.30 -6.27
C VAL A 180 -8.09 2.82 -6.40
N ASP A 181 -8.07 3.49 -5.26
CA ASP A 181 -8.01 4.94 -5.18
C ASP A 181 -6.83 5.39 -4.33
N PHE A 182 -5.93 6.16 -4.92
CA PHE A 182 -4.80 6.77 -4.24
C PHE A 182 -4.30 7.98 -5.01
N ASN A 183 -3.61 8.87 -4.30
CA ASN A 183 -3.02 10.06 -4.89
C ASN A 183 -1.65 9.72 -5.48
N ALA A 184 -1.55 9.69 -6.81
CA ALA A 184 -0.31 9.38 -7.52
C ALA A 184 0.84 10.37 -7.24
N ASN A 185 0.53 11.56 -6.68
CA ASN A 185 1.53 12.57 -6.32
C ASN A 185 1.98 12.49 -4.85
N MET A 186 1.41 11.58 -4.04
CA MET A 186 1.74 11.43 -2.61
C MET A 186 2.28 10.03 -2.34
N SER A 187 3.43 9.71 -2.93
CA SER A 187 4.20 8.55 -2.52
C SER A 187 4.91 8.82 -1.20
N PHE A 188 4.89 7.85 -0.30
CA PHE A 188 5.65 7.91 0.96
C PHE A 188 7.00 7.21 0.84
N ASP A 189 7.19 6.41 -0.21
CA ASP A 189 8.47 5.83 -0.58
C ASP A 189 8.63 5.87 -2.10
N CYS A 190 9.84 6.25 -2.52
CA CYS A 190 10.29 6.41 -3.89
C CYS A 190 11.64 5.71 -4.05
N GLY A 191 11.62 4.37 -4.08
CA GLY A 191 12.79 3.60 -4.44
C GLY A 191 13.16 3.75 -5.93
N SER A 192 14.33 3.23 -6.31
CA SER A 192 14.80 3.18 -7.71
C SER A 192 13.89 2.38 -8.67
N TYR A 193 12.85 1.71 -8.14
CA TYR A 193 12.07 0.69 -8.82
C TYR A 193 10.60 1.07 -9.05
N GLY A 194 10.15 2.19 -8.47
CA GLY A 194 8.73 2.51 -8.44
C GLY A 194 8.36 3.51 -7.37
N SER A 195 7.06 3.64 -7.14
CA SER A 195 6.51 4.49 -6.08
C SER A 195 5.50 3.72 -5.25
N VAL A 196 5.53 3.96 -3.95
CA VAL A 196 4.65 3.31 -2.98
C VAL A 196 3.66 4.33 -2.43
N HIS A 197 2.38 3.98 -2.49
CA HIS A 197 1.27 4.87 -2.16
C HIS A 197 0.35 4.19 -1.14
N ARG A 198 -0.16 4.95 -0.18
CA ARG A 198 -1.31 4.52 0.62
C ARG A 198 -2.59 4.84 -0.13
N GLY A 199 -3.55 3.94 -0.09
CA GLY A 199 -4.81 4.11 -0.78
C GLY A 199 -5.96 3.31 -0.21
N MET A 200 -7.08 3.38 -0.90
CA MET A 200 -8.32 2.70 -0.59
C MET A 200 -8.65 1.73 -1.72
N TRP A 201 -8.88 0.47 -1.36
CA TRP A 201 -9.45 -0.51 -2.29
C TRP A 201 -10.97 -0.53 -2.12
N SER A 202 -11.69 0.02 -3.10
CA SER A 202 -13.04 0.55 -2.97
C SER A 202 -14.18 -0.48 -2.84
N LYS A 203 -13.88 -1.78 -2.84
CA LYS A 203 -14.74 -2.91 -2.42
C LYS A 203 -14.00 -4.20 -2.79
N GLY A 204 -13.11 -4.65 -1.92
CA GLY A 204 -12.42 -5.94 -2.11
C GLY A 204 -13.38 -7.13 -2.10
N ALA A 205 -12.83 -8.34 -2.05
CA ALA A 205 -13.57 -9.59 -1.80
C ALA A 205 -14.39 -9.59 -0.48
N THR A 206 -14.41 -8.48 0.27
CA THR A 206 -14.93 -8.29 1.63
C THR A 206 -16.15 -7.37 1.74
N GLY A 207 -16.93 -7.16 0.66
CA GLY A 207 -18.34 -6.78 0.81
C GLY A 207 -18.63 -5.41 1.44
N GLY A 208 -18.04 -4.32 0.93
CA GLY A 208 -18.70 -3.00 0.99
C GLY A 208 -17.99 -1.88 1.72
N LYS A 209 -17.10 -2.16 2.69
CA LYS A 209 -16.29 -1.14 3.38
C LYS A 209 -14.90 -1.20 2.78
N GLY A 210 -14.49 -0.17 2.02
CA GLY A 210 -13.17 -0.16 1.39
C GLY A 210 -12.04 -0.45 2.38
N ALA A 211 -11.01 -1.16 1.95
CA ALA A 211 -9.86 -1.49 2.78
C ALA A 211 -8.74 -0.47 2.57
N LYS A 212 -8.12 0.01 3.66
CA LYS A 212 -6.85 0.74 3.58
C LYS A 212 -5.78 -0.25 3.13
N VAL A 213 -5.02 0.12 2.09
CA VAL A 213 -4.02 -0.74 1.45
C VAL A 213 -2.80 0.05 1.02
N VAL A 214 -1.71 -0.66 0.79
CA VAL A 214 -0.54 -0.14 0.08
C VAL A 214 -0.63 -0.52 -1.39
N ILE A 215 -0.35 0.44 -2.28
CA ILE A 215 -0.22 0.24 -3.71
C ILE A 215 1.20 0.55 -4.14
N LYS A 216 1.92 -0.46 -4.62
CA LYS A 216 3.26 -0.30 -5.18
C LYS A 216 3.18 -0.30 -6.69
N CYS A 217 3.51 0.84 -7.29
CA CYS A 217 3.59 1.05 -8.73
C CYS A 217 5.00 0.72 -9.20
N LEU A 218 5.14 -0.19 -10.16
CA LEU A 218 6.41 -0.63 -10.70
C LEU A 218 6.54 -0.25 -12.17
N LEU A 219 7.74 0.16 -12.55
CA LEU A 219 8.11 0.32 -13.95
C LEU A 219 8.45 -1.05 -14.52
N VAL A 220 7.58 -1.55 -15.39
CA VAL A 220 7.74 -2.84 -16.07
C VAL A 220 7.79 -2.55 -17.57
N ASP A 221 9.00 -2.27 -18.05
CA ASP A 221 9.25 -1.60 -19.33
C ASP A 221 9.30 -2.54 -20.54
N ASN A 222 9.46 -3.85 -20.32
CA ASN A 222 9.56 -4.85 -21.38
C ASN A 222 8.77 -6.13 -21.06
N ASP A 223 8.62 -7.00 -22.05
CA ASP A 223 7.77 -8.18 -21.93
C ASP A 223 8.34 -9.26 -21.00
N ALA A 224 9.67 -9.37 -20.87
CA ALA A 224 10.30 -10.30 -19.92
C ALA A 224 10.05 -9.86 -18.47
N ALA A 225 10.11 -8.55 -18.19
CA ALA A 225 9.75 -7.99 -16.90
C ALA A 225 8.25 -8.20 -16.58
N LYS A 226 7.36 -8.05 -17.57
CA LYS A 226 5.92 -8.32 -17.40
C LYS A 226 5.63 -9.78 -17.10
N GLU A 227 6.29 -10.69 -17.82
CA GLU A 227 6.14 -12.13 -17.58
C GLU A 227 6.66 -12.52 -16.19
N SER A 228 7.79 -11.96 -15.77
CA SER A 228 8.34 -12.17 -14.43
C SER A 228 7.39 -11.63 -13.37
N PHE A 229 6.89 -10.40 -13.52
CA PHE A 229 5.90 -9.82 -12.61
C PHE A 229 4.66 -10.72 -12.49
N TYR A 230 4.13 -11.18 -13.62
CA TYR A 230 2.97 -12.07 -13.65
C TYR A 230 3.22 -13.37 -12.85
N LYS A 231 4.37 -14.02 -13.06
CA LYS A 231 4.75 -15.26 -12.36
C LYS A 231 4.87 -15.04 -10.85
N GLU A 232 5.50 -13.94 -10.44
CA GLU A 232 5.61 -13.62 -9.00
C GLU A 232 4.25 -13.37 -8.36
N MET A 233 3.31 -12.73 -9.06
CA MET A 233 1.95 -12.53 -8.54
C MET A 233 1.19 -13.85 -8.38
N ASP A 234 1.34 -14.78 -9.33
CA ASP A 234 0.76 -16.13 -9.24
C ASP A 234 1.29 -16.91 -8.04
N VAL A 235 2.58 -16.78 -7.73
CA VAL A 235 3.20 -17.40 -6.55
C VAL A 235 2.70 -16.73 -5.26
N TRP A 236 2.79 -15.39 -5.17
CA TRP A 236 2.43 -14.65 -3.96
C TRP A 236 0.95 -14.83 -3.60
N ARG A 237 0.05 -14.90 -4.58
CA ARG A 237 -1.39 -15.13 -4.34
C ARG A 237 -1.70 -16.39 -3.53
N GLN A 238 -0.84 -17.40 -3.61
CA GLN A 238 -1.00 -18.69 -2.92
C GLN A 238 -0.42 -18.70 -1.50
N LEU A 239 0.22 -17.60 -1.08
CA LEU A 239 0.85 -17.50 0.23
C LEU A 239 -0.12 -16.88 1.25
N ASP A 240 -0.23 -17.53 2.41
CA ASP A 240 -1.04 -17.05 3.52
C ASP A 240 -0.40 -17.45 4.85
N HIS A 241 0.25 -16.49 5.51
CA HIS A 241 0.98 -16.72 6.76
C HIS A 241 1.08 -15.39 7.53
N PRO A 242 0.98 -15.38 8.88
CA PRO A 242 1.03 -14.14 9.67
C PRO A 242 2.31 -13.32 9.48
N HIS A 243 3.41 -13.98 9.14
CA HIS A 243 4.74 -13.39 8.95
C HIS A 243 5.16 -13.21 7.48
N VAL A 244 4.21 -13.28 6.55
CA VAL A 244 4.40 -12.93 5.14
C VAL A 244 3.39 -11.85 4.80
N LEU A 245 3.84 -10.77 4.16
CA LEU A 245 2.98 -9.62 3.84
C LEU A 245 1.78 -10.07 2.99
N LYS A 246 0.56 -9.73 3.43
CA LYS A 246 -0.66 -10.15 2.75
C LYS A 246 -0.78 -9.46 1.41
N PHE A 247 -0.90 -10.26 0.36
CA PHE A 247 -1.18 -9.81 -1.00
C PHE A 247 -2.67 -9.88 -1.30
N TYR A 248 -3.20 -8.80 -1.87
CA TYR A 248 -4.61 -8.71 -2.27
C TYR A 248 -4.81 -8.92 -3.77
N GLY A 249 -3.86 -8.44 -4.58
CA GLY A 249 -3.94 -8.57 -6.03
C GLY A 249 -3.08 -7.55 -6.77
N ALA A 250 -3.15 -7.55 -8.09
CA ALA A 250 -2.32 -6.72 -8.94
C ALA A 250 -2.96 -6.39 -10.29
N CYS A 251 -2.42 -5.37 -10.96
CA CYS A 251 -2.71 -5.01 -12.33
C CYS A 251 -1.42 -5.02 -13.14
N HIS A 252 -1.22 -6.07 -13.93
CA HIS A 252 -0.03 -6.25 -14.77
C HIS A 252 -0.15 -5.57 -16.15
N VAL A 253 -1.36 -5.14 -16.54
CA VAL A 253 -1.66 -4.54 -17.86
C VAL A 253 -1.77 -3.02 -17.83
N SER A 254 -1.76 -2.39 -16.64
CA SER A 254 -1.69 -0.93 -16.54
C SER A 254 -0.24 -0.45 -16.71
N SER A 255 -0.09 0.84 -17.01
CA SER A 255 1.20 1.52 -17.00
C SER A 255 1.12 2.73 -16.05
N PRO A 256 1.87 2.75 -14.92
CA PRO A 256 2.70 1.64 -14.42
C PRO A 256 1.86 0.41 -14.02
N ALA A 257 2.52 -0.76 -14.01
CA ALA A 257 1.94 -1.94 -13.38
C ALA A 257 1.91 -1.71 -11.86
N PHE A 258 0.98 -2.33 -11.15
CA PHE A 258 0.94 -2.18 -9.70
C PHE A 258 0.45 -3.44 -9.00
N PHE A 259 0.77 -3.55 -7.71
CA PHE A 259 0.15 -4.52 -6.81
C PHE A 259 -0.38 -3.87 -5.54
N VAL A 260 -1.26 -4.59 -4.84
CA VAL A 260 -1.99 -4.17 -3.65
C VAL A 260 -1.71 -5.15 -2.52
N CYS A 261 -1.29 -4.64 -1.36
CA CYS A 261 -0.96 -5.42 -0.18
C CYS A 261 -1.37 -4.71 1.13
N ASP A 262 -1.18 -5.40 2.26
CA ASP A 262 -1.35 -4.81 3.60
C ASP A 262 -0.43 -3.61 3.84
N ASP A 263 -0.91 -2.67 4.65
CA ASP A 263 -0.12 -1.53 5.14
C ASP A 263 0.65 -1.94 6.41
N ALA A 264 1.97 -2.06 6.27
CA ALA A 264 2.86 -2.25 7.41
C ALA A 264 3.16 -0.88 8.04
N THR A 265 2.33 -0.49 9.01
CA THR A 265 2.29 0.89 9.53
C THR A 265 3.51 1.30 10.34
N HIS A 266 4.32 0.34 10.81
CA HIS A 266 5.52 0.59 11.62
C HIS A 266 6.81 0.53 10.81
N GLY A 267 6.72 0.56 9.48
CA GLY A 267 7.88 0.67 8.61
C GLY A 267 8.69 -0.62 8.48
N SER A 268 9.91 -0.47 8.00
CA SER A 268 10.86 -1.58 7.87
C SER A 268 11.60 -1.86 9.19
N PHE A 269 12.28 -3.01 9.30
CA PHE A 269 13.14 -3.30 10.44
C PHE A 269 14.26 -2.26 10.57
N GLY A 270 14.75 -1.73 9.44
CA GLY A 270 15.78 -0.68 9.43
C GLY A 270 15.30 0.56 10.17
N GLU A 271 14.12 1.05 9.83
CA GLU A 271 13.50 2.22 10.46
C GLU A 271 13.06 1.93 11.90
N PHE A 272 12.46 0.76 12.15
CA PHE A 272 11.89 0.41 13.45
C PHE A 272 12.97 0.27 14.54
N PHE A 273 14.11 -0.33 14.21
CA PHE A 273 15.20 -0.56 15.16
C PHE A 273 16.11 0.66 15.39
N GLU A 274 15.95 1.74 14.62
CA GLU A 274 16.57 3.02 14.95
C GLU A 274 15.98 3.61 16.23
N GLU A 275 14.68 3.42 16.45
CA GLU A 275 13.97 3.94 17.62
C GLU A 275 14.05 3.00 18.83
N ASP A 276 13.76 1.71 18.63
CA ASP A 276 13.68 0.74 19.72
C ASP A 276 14.14 -0.67 19.30
N LYS A 277 15.16 -1.19 19.97
CA LYS A 277 15.73 -2.53 19.76
C LYS A 277 15.19 -3.58 20.75
N SER A 278 14.26 -3.21 21.63
CA SER A 278 13.76 -4.06 22.73
C SER A 278 13.02 -5.31 22.26
N GLN A 279 12.58 -5.34 21.00
CA GLN A 279 11.80 -6.44 20.41
C GLN A 279 12.54 -7.14 19.26
N MET A 280 13.85 -6.92 19.16
CA MET A 280 14.65 -7.35 18.01
C MET A 280 14.62 -8.87 17.83
N TRP A 281 14.86 -9.63 18.90
CA TRP A 281 14.93 -11.09 18.81
C TRP A 281 13.56 -11.70 18.54
N ARG A 282 12.49 -11.18 19.17
CA ARG A 282 11.12 -11.59 18.85
C ARG A 282 10.80 -11.39 17.37
N LEU A 283 11.13 -10.22 16.82
CA LEU A 283 10.84 -9.91 15.42
C LEU A 283 11.69 -10.73 14.44
N PHE A 284 12.97 -11.02 14.74
CA PHE A 284 13.77 -11.94 13.92
C PHE A 284 13.30 -13.39 13.99
N TYR A 285 12.85 -13.85 15.16
CA TYR A 285 12.21 -15.16 15.29
C TYR A 285 10.95 -15.25 14.40
N GLU A 286 10.07 -14.25 14.47
CA GLU A 286 8.88 -14.17 13.63
C GLU A 286 9.21 -14.10 12.13
N ALA A 287 10.22 -13.32 11.73
CA ALA A 287 10.70 -13.26 10.35
C ALA A 287 11.23 -14.63 9.88
N ALA A 288 11.95 -15.36 10.73
CA ALA A 288 12.44 -16.70 10.44
C ALA A 288 11.30 -17.71 10.29
N LEU A 289 10.21 -17.61 11.07
CA LEU A 289 9.00 -18.41 10.88
C LEU A 289 8.37 -18.12 9.50
N GLY A 290 8.27 -16.85 9.11
CA GLY A 290 7.81 -16.45 7.78
C GLY A 290 8.68 -17.03 6.67
N LEU A 291 9.99 -17.00 6.85
CA LEU A 291 10.95 -17.54 5.89
C LEU A 291 10.83 -19.06 5.77
N GLY A 292 10.67 -19.75 6.90
CA GLY A 292 10.42 -21.19 6.94
C GLY A 292 9.18 -21.55 6.16
N TYR A 293 8.09 -20.79 6.33
CA TYR A 293 6.87 -20.95 5.54
C TYR A 293 7.14 -20.79 4.03
N LEU A 294 7.85 -19.74 3.59
CA LEU A 294 8.23 -19.57 2.18
C LEU A 294 8.99 -20.78 1.63
N HIS A 295 9.96 -21.29 2.39
CA HIS A 295 10.74 -22.47 2.00
C HIS A 295 9.87 -23.72 1.88
N THR A 296 8.88 -23.92 2.77
CA THR A 296 7.91 -25.04 2.63
C THR A 296 7.05 -24.93 1.37
N LYS A 297 6.82 -23.71 0.88
CA LYS A 297 6.14 -23.41 -0.38
C LYS A 297 7.09 -23.41 -1.59
N LYS A 298 8.34 -23.81 -1.40
CA LYS A 298 9.41 -23.85 -2.40
C LYS A 298 9.74 -22.47 -2.99
N VAL A 299 9.56 -21.42 -2.21
CA VAL A 299 9.89 -20.04 -2.58
C VAL A 299 11.19 -19.66 -1.89
N VAL A 300 12.20 -19.27 -2.67
CA VAL A 300 13.42 -18.62 -2.18
C VAL A 300 13.14 -17.12 -2.11
N HIS A 301 13.49 -16.45 -1.02
CA HIS A 301 13.28 -15.01 -0.89
C HIS A 301 14.24 -14.24 -1.84
N GLY A 302 15.55 -14.52 -1.74
CA GLY A 302 16.58 -14.08 -2.67
C GLY A 302 16.99 -12.60 -2.60
N ASP A 303 16.36 -11.81 -1.74
CA ASP A 303 16.62 -10.38 -1.49
C ASP A 303 16.33 -9.99 -0.03
N LEU A 304 16.77 -10.79 0.95
CA LEU A 304 16.56 -10.45 2.36
C LEU A 304 17.51 -9.34 2.80
N LYS A 305 16.93 -8.30 3.42
CA LYS A 305 17.57 -7.14 4.07
C LYS A 305 16.56 -6.52 5.02
N CYS A 306 16.98 -5.73 6.02
CA CYS A 306 16.02 -5.13 6.97
C CYS A 306 14.94 -4.26 6.28
N ASN A 307 15.24 -3.66 5.12
CA ASN A 307 14.25 -2.92 4.33
C ASN A 307 13.10 -3.79 3.76
N ASN A 308 13.32 -5.10 3.61
CA ASN A 308 12.33 -6.06 3.11
C ASN A 308 11.68 -6.88 4.25
N LEU A 309 12.03 -6.57 5.51
CA LEU A 309 11.39 -7.08 6.73
C LEU A 309 10.56 -5.93 7.30
N LEU A 310 9.24 -6.07 7.32
CA LEU A 310 8.35 -5.00 7.76
C LEU A 310 7.75 -5.30 9.14
N VAL A 311 7.35 -4.27 9.87
CA VAL A 311 6.56 -4.39 11.08
C VAL A 311 5.11 -3.97 10.79
N GLY A 312 4.21 -4.95 10.84
CA GLY A 312 2.78 -4.73 10.63
C GLY A 312 2.12 -3.96 11.78
N SER A 313 0.90 -3.48 11.55
CA SER A 313 0.07 -2.79 12.57
C SER A 313 -0.24 -3.63 13.82
N ASP A 314 -0.04 -4.94 13.73
CA ASP A 314 -0.11 -5.91 14.82
C ASP A 314 1.23 -6.07 15.58
N TYR A 315 2.22 -5.22 15.31
CA TYR A 315 3.61 -5.31 15.81
C TYR A 315 4.27 -6.66 15.51
N LYS A 316 3.90 -7.28 14.39
CA LYS A 316 4.50 -8.54 13.93
C LYS A 316 5.39 -8.34 12.72
N ALA A 317 6.45 -9.15 12.64
CA ALA A 317 7.31 -9.20 11.48
C ALA A 317 6.54 -9.71 10.25
N LYS A 318 6.74 -9.09 9.08
CA LYS A 318 6.16 -9.48 7.80
C LYS A 318 7.21 -9.40 6.69
N LEU A 319 7.51 -10.54 6.06
CA LEU A 319 8.38 -10.60 4.88
C LEU A 319 7.68 -9.99 3.65
N CYS A 320 8.39 -9.15 2.88
CA CYS A 320 7.89 -8.61 1.62
C CYS A 320 8.94 -8.67 0.50
N ASP A 321 8.54 -8.33 -0.73
CA ASP A 321 9.46 -8.20 -1.88
C ASP A 321 10.26 -9.48 -2.26
N PHE A 322 9.84 -10.66 -1.81
CA PHE A 322 10.39 -11.95 -2.26
C PHE A 322 10.13 -12.19 -3.75
N GLY A 323 11.11 -12.77 -4.45
CA GLY A 323 11.02 -13.07 -5.89
C GLY A 323 11.09 -11.86 -6.83
N PHE A 324 10.99 -10.63 -6.31
CA PHE A 324 11.08 -9.41 -7.12
C PHE A 324 12.48 -9.12 -7.65
N SER A 325 13.53 -9.75 -7.11
CA SER A 325 14.90 -9.62 -7.64
C SER A 325 14.98 -10.06 -9.12
N TYR A 326 14.23 -11.08 -9.51
CA TYR A 326 14.15 -11.52 -10.91
C TYR A 326 13.36 -10.55 -11.79
N VAL A 327 12.23 -10.02 -11.30
CA VAL A 327 11.46 -8.98 -12.01
C VAL A 327 12.34 -7.75 -12.29
N ARG A 328 13.14 -7.36 -11.29
CA ARG A 328 14.06 -6.22 -11.37
C ARG A 328 15.20 -6.48 -12.37
N SER A 329 15.82 -7.66 -12.36
CA SER A 329 16.96 -7.98 -13.23
C SER A 329 16.62 -7.99 -14.72
N GLN A 330 15.35 -8.28 -15.06
CA GLN A 330 14.86 -8.26 -16.44
C GLN A 330 14.49 -6.87 -16.97
N SER A 331 14.41 -5.85 -16.10
CA SER A 331 14.02 -4.50 -16.50
C SER A 331 15.24 -3.69 -16.97
N VAL A 332 15.16 -3.05 -18.14
CA VAL A 332 16.34 -2.53 -18.88
C VAL A 332 17.08 -1.43 -18.11
N GLY A 333 16.36 -0.57 -17.39
CA GLY A 333 16.95 0.47 -16.54
C GLY A 333 17.45 -0.01 -15.16
N LEU A 334 17.18 -1.26 -14.79
CA LEU A 334 17.32 -1.77 -13.41
C LEU A 334 18.34 -2.90 -13.26
N SER A 335 18.70 -3.59 -14.35
CA SER A 335 19.58 -4.76 -14.30
C SER A 335 20.94 -4.47 -13.65
N ALA A 336 21.62 -3.39 -14.04
CA ALA A 336 22.94 -3.02 -13.50
C ALA A 336 22.90 -2.55 -12.02
N LYS A 337 21.88 -1.77 -11.62
CA LYS A 337 21.74 -1.26 -10.24
C LYS A 337 21.24 -2.32 -9.24
N SER A 338 20.39 -3.24 -9.71
CA SER A 338 19.87 -4.33 -8.88
C SER A 338 20.94 -5.33 -8.44
N GLN A 339 22.04 -5.42 -9.18
CA GLN A 339 23.19 -6.26 -8.82
C GLN A 339 24.08 -5.59 -7.75
N THR A 340 24.23 -4.26 -7.78
CA THR A 340 25.12 -3.49 -6.89
C THR A 340 24.48 -3.19 -5.52
N GLU A 341 23.19 -2.84 -5.45
CA GLU A 341 22.60 -2.33 -4.18
C GLU A 341 22.41 -3.38 -3.06
N ALA A 342 22.53 -4.69 -3.34
CA ALA A 342 22.25 -5.75 -2.37
C ALA A 342 23.43 -6.69 -2.08
N ILE A 343 24.64 -6.39 -2.57
CA ILE A 343 25.78 -7.31 -2.48
C ILE A 343 26.14 -7.67 -1.02
N ARG A 344 25.95 -6.72 -0.10
CA ARG A 344 26.25 -6.83 1.34
C ARG A 344 25.46 -7.93 2.06
N TRP A 345 24.28 -8.29 1.56
CA TRP A 345 23.43 -9.33 2.14
C TRP A 345 23.52 -10.66 1.39
N LYS A 346 24.20 -10.69 0.24
CA LYS A 346 24.28 -11.90 -0.60
C LYS A 346 25.28 -12.90 -0.03
N ALA A 347 24.88 -14.16 -0.05
CA ALA A 347 25.75 -15.27 0.28
C ALA A 347 26.87 -15.42 -0.78
N PRO A 348 28.09 -15.84 -0.40
CA PRO A 348 29.22 -15.98 -1.33
C PRO A 348 28.89 -16.86 -2.55
N GLU A 349 28.10 -17.92 -2.38
CA GLU A 349 27.72 -18.81 -3.48
C GLU A 349 26.75 -18.18 -4.50
N CYS A 350 26.19 -17.01 -4.19
CA CYS A 350 25.35 -16.21 -5.08
C CYS A 350 26.11 -15.08 -5.77
N LEU A 351 27.38 -14.88 -5.43
CA LEU A 351 28.23 -13.87 -6.06
C LEU A 351 28.90 -14.48 -7.28
N MET A 352 28.76 -13.79 -8.40
CA MET A 352 29.39 -14.18 -9.65
C MET A 352 30.72 -13.41 -9.77
N PRO A 353 31.79 -14.04 -10.28
CA PRO A 353 33.01 -13.31 -10.63
C PRO A 353 32.70 -12.19 -11.64
N PRO A 354 33.45 -11.08 -11.61
CA PRO A 354 33.37 -10.06 -12.65
C PRO A 354 33.55 -10.69 -14.04
N ASP A 355 32.82 -10.18 -15.04
CA ASP A 355 32.93 -10.55 -16.46
C ASP A 355 32.42 -11.93 -16.89
N GLU A 356 31.70 -12.68 -16.05
CA GLU A 356 30.99 -13.90 -16.48
C GLU A 356 29.52 -13.64 -16.87
N ASP A 357 28.93 -14.49 -17.70
CA ASP A 357 27.48 -14.47 -17.92
C ASP A 357 26.73 -15.09 -16.72
N PRO A 358 25.50 -14.63 -16.41
CA PRO A 358 24.70 -15.21 -15.33
C PRO A 358 24.48 -16.72 -15.52
N LYS A 359 25.03 -17.54 -14.62
CA LYS A 359 24.86 -19.00 -14.63
C LYS A 359 23.86 -19.45 -13.55
N PRO A 360 23.00 -20.47 -13.82
CA PRO A 360 22.02 -20.97 -12.86
C PRO A 360 22.60 -21.41 -11.52
N GLN A 361 23.87 -21.80 -11.48
CA GLN A 361 24.58 -22.19 -10.25
C GLN A 361 24.71 -21.05 -9.21
N PHE A 362 24.65 -19.79 -9.64
CA PHE A 362 24.72 -18.60 -8.77
C PHE A 362 23.34 -18.10 -8.34
N ASN A 363 22.26 -18.78 -8.76
CA ASN A 363 20.92 -18.42 -8.31
C ASN A 363 20.80 -18.59 -6.78
N PRO A 364 20.09 -17.67 -6.10
CA PRO A 364 19.72 -17.83 -4.71
C PRO A 364 19.05 -19.19 -4.44
N ARG A 365 19.33 -19.74 -3.27
CA ARG A 365 18.76 -20.99 -2.75
C ARG A 365 18.32 -20.81 -1.31
N PHE A 366 17.62 -21.79 -0.74
CA PHE A 366 17.16 -21.72 0.65
C PHE A 366 18.29 -21.45 1.64
N ALA A 367 19.46 -22.08 1.47
CA ALA A 367 20.61 -21.82 2.31
C ALA A 367 21.10 -20.37 2.21
N SER A 368 21.02 -19.74 1.03
CA SER A 368 21.44 -18.34 0.83
C SER A 368 20.51 -17.38 1.56
N ASP A 369 19.21 -17.67 1.65
CA ASP A 369 18.30 -16.88 2.50
C ASP A 369 18.70 -16.94 3.99
N VAL A 370 19.19 -18.10 4.47
CA VAL A 370 19.67 -18.26 5.85
C VAL A 370 20.89 -17.36 6.11
N TYR A 371 21.80 -17.24 5.15
CA TYR A 371 22.93 -16.31 5.22
C TYR A 371 22.45 -14.86 5.27
N SER A 372 21.55 -14.49 4.35
CA SER A 372 21.01 -13.12 4.30
C SER A 372 20.23 -12.75 5.56
N LEU A 373 19.54 -13.71 6.21
CA LEU A 373 18.93 -13.51 7.53
C LEU A 373 19.98 -13.16 8.60
N GLY A 374 21.14 -13.84 8.60
CA GLY A 374 22.27 -13.49 9.47
C GLY A 374 22.80 -12.08 9.21
N MET A 375 22.88 -11.67 7.95
CA MET A 375 23.26 -10.30 7.57
C MET A 375 22.23 -9.25 8.00
N CYS A 376 20.93 -9.57 8.00
CA CYS A 376 19.90 -8.69 8.56
C CYS A 376 20.07 -8.50 10.07
N ILE A 377 20.43 -9.55 10.82
CA ILE A 377 20.71 -9.44 12.26
C ILE A 377 21.90 -8.52 12.49
N ILE A 378 22.98 -8.67 11.71
CA ILE A 378 24.14 -7.76 11.76
C ILE A 378 23.72 -6.31 11.49
N GLU A 379 22.96 -6.07 10.42
CA GLU A 379 22.43 -4.75 10.05
C GLU A 379 21.64 -4.12 11.21
N ALA A 380 20.74 -4.89 11.85
CA ALA A 380 19.94 -4.41 12.97
C ALA A 380 20.78 -4.04 14.20
N PHE A 381 21.85 -4.79 14.48
CA PHE A 381 22.78 -4.46 15.57
C PHE A 381 23.59 -3.20 15.27
N LEU A 382 24.11 -3.06 14.05
CA LEU A 382 24.90 -1.90 13.62
C LEU A 382 24.05 -0.64 13.49
N GLY A 383 22.78 -0.75 13.09
CA GLY A 383 21.95 0.40 12.70
C GLY A 383 22.35 1.00 11.34
N GLU A 384 23.17 0.29 10.57
CA GLU A 384 23.60 0.65 9.22
C GLU A 384 23.84 -0.63 8.39
N ALA A 385 23.99 -0.46 7.08
CA ALA A 385 24.21 -1.59 6.17
C ALA A 385 25.48 -2.39 6.53
N PRO A 386 25.50 -3.73 6.38
CA PRO A 386 26.69 -4.54 6.61
C PRO A 386 27.87 -4.04 5.77
N TYR A 387 29.08 -4.12 6.33
CA TYR A 387 30.32 -3.55 5.76
C TYR A 387 30.36 -2.01 5.65
N GLY A 388 29.35 -1.28 6.13
CA GLY A 388 29.35 0.18 6.22
C GLY A 388 29.68 0.87 4.89
N ILE A 389 30.72 1.69 4.87
CA ILE A 389 31.14 2.48 3.69
C ILE A 389 32.06 1.75 2.69
N MET A 390 32.40 0.47 2.92
CA MET A 390 33.23 -0.29 1.97
C MET A 390 32.57 -0.34 0.59
N ASP A 391 33.36 -0.33 -0.48
CA ASP A 391 32.85 -0.52 -1.83
C ASP A 391 32.58 -2.00 -2.14
N ASP A 392 31.84 -2.25 -3.23
CA ASP A 392 31.41 -3.59 -3.61
C ASP A 392 32.61 -4.52 -3.93
N ASP A 393 33.72 -3.98 -4.45
CA ASP A 393 34.92 -4.75 -4.81
C ASP A 393 35.69 -5.22 -3.57
N GLU A 394 35.82 -4.37 -2.55
CA GLU A 394 36.41 -4.74 -1.26
C GLU A 394 35.56 -5.83 -0.59
N ILE A 395 34.23 -5.67 -0.59
CA ILE A 395 33.31 -6.66 0.00
C ILE A 395 33.43 -8.00 -0.72
N MET A 396 33.43 -8.00 -2.05
CA MET A 396 33.62 -9.22 -2.85
C MET A 396 34.94 -9.90 -2.50
N THR A 397 36.03 -9.14 -2.42
CA THR A 397 37.36 -9.67 -2.08
C THR A 397 37.33 -10.40 -0.73
N ARG A 398 36.80 -9.77 0.31
CA ARG A 398 36.68 -10.38 1.65
C ARG A 398 35.83 -11.63 1.66
N LEU A 399 34.73 -11.63 0.91
CA LEU A 399 33.82 -12.78 0.80
C LEU A 399 34.48 -13.95 0.06
N PHE A 400 35.25 -13.70 -0.99
CA PHE A 400 36.00 -14.73 -1.71
C PHE A 400 37.19 -15.27 -0.89
N ASP A 401 37.85 -14.41 -0.12
CA ASP A 401 38.94 -14.78 0.81
C ASP A 401 38.41 -15.47 2.08
N GLN A 402 37.09 -15.54 2.25
CA GLN A 402 36.40 -16.10 3.42
C GLN A 402 36.85 -15.46 4.75
N GLU A 403 37.09 -14.16 4.73
CA GLU A 403 37.37 -13.41 5.94
C GLU A 403 36.16 -13.47 6.90
N PRO A 404 36.38 -13.75 8.20
CA PRO A 404 35.29 -13.75 9.16
C PRO A 404 34.73 -12.33 9.34
N TYR A 405 33.40 -12.21 9.38
CA TYR A 405 32.76 -10.93 9.65
C TYR A 405 33.07 -10.48 11.10
N PRO A 406 33.39 -9.20 11.35
CA PRO A 406 33.66 -8.72 12.71
C PRO A 406 32.38 -8.66 13.55
N ARG A 407 32.42 -9.21 14.78
CA ARG A 407 31.29 -9.17 15.71
C ARG A 407 30.85 -7.73 16.01
N PRO A 408 29.56 -7.38 15.78
CA PRO A 408 29.04 -6.07 16.16
C PRO A 408 29.12 -5.81 17.67
N GLY A 409 29.33 -4.54 18.04
CA GLY A 409 29.28 -4.12 19.45
C GLY A 409 27.91 -4.36 20.08
N GLY A 410 27.88 -4.74 21.36
CA GLY A 410 26.64 -4.97 22.12
C GLY A 410 25.98 -6.33 21.93
N MET A 411 26.40 -7.13 20.95
CA MET A 411 25.93 -8.51 20.78
C MET A 411 26.59 -9.45 21.80
N LYS A 412 25.86 -10.38 22.40
CA LYS A 412 26.38 -11.38 23.37
C LYS A 412 27.07 -12.57 22.67
N ASP A 413 27.82 -13.36 23.45
CA ASP A 413 28.65 -14.45 22.90
C ASP A 413 27.79 -15.54 22.24
N ASP A 414 26.68 -15.90 22.88
CA ASP A 414 25.75 -16.90 22.37
C ASP A 414 24.96 -16.39 21.17
N GLU A 415 24.57 -15.11 21.18
CA GLU A 415 23.94 -14.41 20.04
C GLU A 415 24.87 -14.39 18.82
N TRP A 416 26.14 -14.03 19.01
CA TRP A 416 27.14 -14.05 17.94
C TRP A 416 27.43 -15.46 17.42
N THR A 417 27.47 -16.46 18.31
CA THR A 417 27.65 -17.85 17.92
C THR A 417 26.54 -18.33 16.97
N LEU A 418 25.30 -17.88 17.14
CA LEU A 418 24.23 -18.15 16.17
C LEU A 418 24.50 -17.44 14.84
N VAL A 419 24.84 -16.14 14.89
CA VAL A 419 25.10 -15.34 13.69
C VAL A 419 26.24 -15.94 12.85
N GLU A 420 27.34 -16.37 13.46
CA GLU A 420 28.44 -17.06 12.78
C GLU A 420 27.99 -18.32 12.04
N LYS A 421 27.07 -19.08 12.63
CA LYS A 421 26.51 -20.28 12.00
C LYS A 421 25.55 -19.94 10.84
N LEU A 422 24.82 -18.82 10.94
CA LEU A 422 23.96 -18.31 9.87
C LEU A 422 24.80 -17.84 8.67
N ILE A 423 25.88 -17.08 8.92
CA ILE A 423 26.72 -16.48 7.87
C ILE A 423 27.88 -17.39 7.43
N GLN A 424 27.84 -18.69 7.74
CA GLN A 424 28.87 -19.63 7.31
C GLN A 424 29.00 -19.63 5.76
N PRO A 425 30.16 -19.25 5.19
CA PRO A 425 30.38 -19.18 3.73
C PRO A 425 30.04 -20.47 2.97
N ASP A 426 30.44 -21.63 3.50
CA ASP A 426 30.11 -22.95 2.99
C ASP A 426 28.64 -23.29 3.32
N TRP A 427 27.77 -23.10 2.34
CA TRP A 427 26.33 -23.36 2.45
C TRP A 427 25.98 -24.80 2.87
N THR A 428 26.90 -25.76 2.76
CA THR A 428 26.69 -27.15 3.23
C THR A 428 26.94 -27.34 4.73
N LYS A 429 27.70 -26.42 5.36
CA LYS A 429 27.99 -26.38 6.79
C LYS A 429 27.14 -25.35 7.54
N ARG A 430 26.44 -24.50 6.80
CA ARG A 430 25.53 -23.48 7.32
C ARG A 430 24.41 -24.14 8.11
N ILE A 431 24.05 -23.54 9.24
CA ILE A 431 22.95 -24.02 10.09
C ILE A 431 21.67 -24.14 9.26
N SER A 432 20.85 -25.15 9.56
CA SER A 432 19.54 -25.25 8.92
C SER A 432 18.63 -24.14 9.43
N LEU A 433 17.66 -23.71 8.60
CA LEU A 433 16.68 -22.71 9.04
C LEU A 433 15.86 -23.20 10.25
N ALA A 434 15.60 -24.51 10.35
CA ALA A 434 14.87 -25.09 11.48
C ALA A 434 15.65 -24.92 12.79
N ASP A 435 16.93 -25.28 12.81
CA ASP A 435 17.77 -25.12 14.00
C ASP A 435 17.98 -23.64 14.35
N ALA A 436 18.07 -22.77 13.33
CA ALA A 436 18.15 -21.33 13.53
C ALA A 436 16.87 -20.76 14.18
N ILE A 437 15.69 -21.24 13.77
CA ILE A 437 14.41 -20.85 14.36
C ILE A 437 14.37 -21.22 15.86
N ASP A 438 14.86 -22.40 16.24
CA ASP A 438 14.89 -22.84 17.64
C ASP A 438 15.80 -21.96 18.50
N GLU A 439 16.98 -21.59 18.01
CA GLU A 439 17.87 -20.65 18.72
C GLU A 439 17.31 -19.22 18.77
N LEU A 440 16.71 -18.74 17.69
CA LEU A 440 16.03 -17.44 17.67
C LEU A 440 14.87 -17.41 18.67
N LYS A 441 14.11 -18.51 18.78
CA LYS A 441 13.05 -18.64 19.80
C LYS A 441 13.61 -18.50 21.21
N ARG A 442 14.75 -19.15 21.50
CA ARG A 442 15.41 -19.06 22.80
C ARG A 442 15.81 -17.61 23.15
N PHE A 443 16.22 -16.83 22.15
CA PHE A 443 16.52 -15.40 22.33
C PHE A 443 15.26 -14.55 22.50
N ALA A 444 14.21 -14.82 21.72
CA ALA A 444 12.92 -14.15 21.86
C ALA A 444 12.30 -14.39 23.25
N ASP A 445 12.30 -15.63 23.74
CA ASP A 445 11.77 -15.97 25.07
C ASP A 445 12.56 -15.22 26.18
N ARG A 446 13.89 -15.10 26.05
CA ARG A 446 14.74 -14.35 26.99
C ARG A 446 14.44 -12.85 26.97
N GLU A 447 14.23 -12.29 25.78
CA GLU A 447 13.87 -10.88 25.57
C GLU A 447 12.50 -10.56 26.20
N GLU A 448 11.53 -11.45 26.03
CA GLU A 448 10.19 -11.34 26.65
C GLU A 448 10.27 -11.40 28.18
N GLU A 449 11.03 -12.35 28.73
CA GLU A 449 11.26 -12.44 30.18
C GLU A 449 11.93 -11.18 30.75
N GLN A 450 12.92 -10.63 30.06
CA GLN A 450 13.61 -9.42 30.51
C GLN A 450 12.68 -8.20 30.47
N SER A 451 11.85 -8.09 29.43
CA SER A 451 10.83 -7.05 29.31
C SER A 451 9.78 -7.15 30.42
N ALA A 452 9.29 -8.36 30.70
CA ALA A 452 8.33 -8.61 31.78
C ALA A 452 8.92 -8.29 33.17
N ARG A 453 10.18 -8.64 33.41
CA ARG A 453 10.88 -8.28 34.67
C ARG A 453 11.03 -6.77 34.82
N THR A 454 11.41 -6.07 33.75
CA THR A 454 11.58 -4.62 33.77
C THR A 454 10.25 -3.91 34.04
N ALA A 455 9.17 -4.36 33.38
CA ALA A 455 7.81 -3.87 33.61
C ALA A 455 7.26 -4.17 35.02
N ALA A 456 7.80 -5.18 35.71
CA ALA A 456 7.43 -5.53 37.09
C ALA A 456 8.26 -4.78 38.17
N THR A 457 9.25 -3.99 37.76
CA THR A 457 10.13 -3.21 38.65
C THR A 457 9.91 -1.71 38.48
N ARG A 458 10.16 -0.96 39.55
CA ARG A 458 10.19 0.51 39.57
C ARG A 458 11.47 0.98 40.25
N GLU A 459 11.92 2.16 39.87
CA GLU A 459 13.05 2.82 40.55
C GLU A 459 12.55 3.67 41.73
N CYS A 460 13.28 3.61 42.84
CA CYS A 460 13.02 4.45 43.99
C CYS A 460 13.36 5.91 43.68
N SER A 461 12.41 6.82 43.86
CA SER A 461 12.58 8.26 43.59
C SER A 461 13.68 8.94 44.43
N THR A 462 14.08 8.33 45.55
CA THR A 462 15.10 8.89 46.46
C THR A 462 16.51 8.32 46.24
N CYS A 463 16.63 7.04 45.88
CA CYS A 463 17.92 6.35 45.88
C CYS A 463 18.16 5.50 44.64
N GLU A 464 17.29 5.60 43.64
CA GLU A 464 17.39 4.94 42.33
C GLU A 464 17.48 3.41 42.38
N ALA A 465 17.21 2.82 43.55
CA ALA A 465 17.21 1.37 43.71
C ALA A 465 16.01 0.77 42.95
N SER A 466 16.29 -0.18 42.06
CA SER A 466 15.26 -0.97 41.39
C SER A 466 14.60 -1.94 42.36
N MET A 467 13.27 -1.96 42.39
CA MET A 467 12.48 -2.76 43.32
C MET A 467 11.15 -3.19 42.68
N PRO A 468 10.56 -4.33 43.09
CA PRO A 468 9.28 -4.76 42.52
C PRO A 468 8.15 -3.76 42.82
N ILE A 469 7.26 -3.55 41.85
CA ILE A 469 6.18 -2.56 41.91
C ILE A 469 5.25 -2.78 43.11
N GLU A 470 5.09 -4.03 43.54
CA GLU A 470 4.25 -4.44 44.68
C GLU A 470 4.73 -3.93 46.05
N PHE A 471 5.99 -3.55 46.21
CA PHE A 471 6.51 -3.08 47.51
C PHE A 471 6.19 -1.62 47.77
N ALA A 472 5.33 -1.32 48.75
CA ALA A 472 4.95 0.04 49.11
C ALA A 472 6.09 0.92 49.67
N PHE A 473 7.25 0.36 49.99
CA PHE A 473 8.40 1.07 50.56
C PHE A 473 9.71 0.56 49.95
N CYS A 474 10.66 1.46 49.70
CA CYS A 474 12.01 1.10 49.27
C CYS A 474 12.75 0.33 50.37
N GLY A 475 13.16 -0.90 50.09
CA GLY A 475 13.94 -1.72 51.03
C GLY A 475 15.33 -1.17 51.36
N ASN A 476 15.85 -0.23 50.56
CA ASN A 476 17.19 0.33 50.75
C ASN A 476 17.19 1.62 51.59
N CYS A 477 16.30 2.57 51.27
CA CYS A 477 16.27 3.88 51.95
C CYS A 477 15.00 4.12 52.78
N GLY A 478 14.03 3.20 52.76
CA GLY A 478 12.78 3.31 53.51
C GLY A 478 11.76 4.28 52.90
N THR A 479 12.04 4.90 51.75
CA THR A 479 11.11 5.83 51.09
C THR A 479 9.77 5.16 50.79
N SER A 480 8.68 5.78 51.24
CA SER A 480 7.31 5.35 50.92
C SER A 480 7.00 5.66 49.46
N MET A 481 6.56 4.63 48.75
CA MET A 481 6.22 4.66 47.33
C MET A 481 4.69 4.52 47.12
N THR A 482 3.89 4.87 48.14
CA THR A 482 2.42 4.82 48.13
C THR A 482 1.81 5.72 47.05
N ARG A 483 0.74 5.22 46.40
CA ARG A 483 -0.11 5.83 45.34
C ARG A 483 -0.51 7.30 45.58
N ALA A 484 0.43 8.24 45.46
CA ALA A 484 0.17 9.67 45.39
C ALA A 484 0.71 10.32 44.10
N ASP A 485 1.12 9.48 43.13
CA ASP A 485 1.74 9.89 41.87
C ASP A 485 1.15 9.15 40.65
N GLU A 486 -0.13 8.74 40.73
CA GLU A 486 -0.90 8.33 39.53
C GLU A 486 -1.11 9.50 38.54
N THR A 487 -0.61 10.71 38.82
CA THR A 487 -0.60 11.84 37.89
C THR A 487 0.77 12.20 37.30
N SER A 488 1.86 11.51 37.66
CA SER A 488 3.21 11.85 37.17
C SER A 488 3.94 10.70 36.46
N GLN A 489 3.59 9.43 36.72
CA GLN A 489 4.05 8.28 35.92
C GLN A 489 2.98 7.70 34.97
N ALA A 490 1.69 7.92 35.26
CA ALA A 490 0.67 7.85 34.22
C ALA A 490 0.86 8.98 33.19
N ALA A 491 1.51 10.09 33.52
CA ALA A 491 1.88 11.09 32.52
C ALA A 491 3.03 10.64 31.58
N ALA A 492 3.79 9.58 31.92
CA ALA A 492 4.79 9.02 31.01
C ALA A 492 4.25 7.80 30.22
N ALA A 493 3.34 7.01 30.81
CA ALA A 493 2.67 5.89 30.14
C ALA A 493 1.29 6.25 29.52
N SER A 494 0.76 7.45 29.77
CA SER A 494 -0.49 7.99 29.23
C SER A 494 -0.33 9.37 28.57
N ALA A 495 0.89 9.88 28.37
CA ALA A 495 1.12 10.99 27.43
C ALA A 495 1.03 10.56 25.95
N GLN A 496 0.87 9.27 25.66
CA GLN A 496 0.63 8.78 24.30
C GLN A 496 -0.84 8.81 23.85
N GLN A 497 -1.74 9.48 24.58
CA GLN A 497 -3.10 9.69 24.10
C GLN A 497 -3.51 11.15 24.01
N LYS A 498 -3.86 11.52 22.76
CA LYS A 498 -4.57 12.71 22.28
C LYS A 498 -3.74 13.93 21.89
N ASN A 499 -2.69 13.71 21.12
CA ASN A 499 -2.53 14.52 19.92
C ASN A 499 -3.17 13.73 18.77
N ALA A 500 -4.49 13.73 18.68
CA ALA A 500 -5.17 13.13 17.53
C ALA A 500 -5.34 14.21 16.47
N CYS A 501 -5.03 13.89 15.22
CA CYS A 501 -5.29 14.82 14.13
C CYS A 501 -6.80 15.13 14.10
N PRO A 502 -7.22 16.41 14.12
CA PRO A 502 -8.64 16.76 14.17
C PRO A 502 -9.42 16.35 12.91
N ARG A 503 -8.72 15.90 11.86
CA ARG A 503 -9.30 15.50 10.58
C ARG A 503 -9.38 13.97 10.40
N CYS A 504 -8.42 13.22 10.92
CA CYS A 504 -8.35 11.77 10.69
C CYS A 504 -8.23 10.95 11.98
N GLU A 505 -8.24 11.60 13.14
CA GLU A 505 -8.20 11.02 14.48
C GLU A 505 -6.98 10.15 14.82
N GLU A 506 -6.05 10.02 13.88
CA GLU A 506 -4.76 9.35 14.05
C GLU A 506 -3.87 10.12 15.03
N ASN A 507 -3.11 9.36 15.81
CA ASN A 507 -2.12 9.93 16.73
C ASN A 507 -1.01 10.64 15.95
N VAL A 508 -0.68 11.86 16.37
CA VAL A 508 0.37 12.72 15.83
C VAL A 508 1.36 13.06 16.93
N VAL A 509 2.65 13.11 16.59
CA VAL A 509 3.72 13.43 17.54
C VAL A 509 3.67 14.92 17.85
N SER A 510 3.90 15.33 19.11
CA SER A 510 3.72 16.72 19.57
C SER A 510 4.63 17.75 18.89
N THR A 511 5.65 17.32 18.15
CA THR A 511 6.61 18.17 17.42
C THR A 511 6.25 18.36 15.94
N ASP A 512 5.23 17.67 15.43
CA ASP A 512 4.81 17.79 14.03
C ASP A 512 3.92 19.03 13.83
N HIS A 513 4.31 19.92 12.92
CA HIS A 513 3.47 21.05 12.48
C HIS A 513 2.35 20.60 11.51
N PHE A 514 2.44 19.39 10.95
CA PHE A 514 1.49 18.79 10.03
C PHE A 514 1.30 17.30 10.30
N CYS A 515 0.07 16.79 10.22
CA CYS A 515 -0.25 15.39 10.37
C CYS A 515 0.33 14.57 9.21
N ARG A 516 1.24 13.64 9.52
CA ARG A 516 1.87 12.75 8.53
C ARG A 516 0.88 11.80 7.83
N HIS A 517 -0.30 11.57 8.41
CA HIS A 517 -1.34 10.71 7.84
C HIS A 517 -2.21 11.40 6.78
N CYS A 518 -2.52 12.69 6.92
CA CYS A 518 -3.46 13.39 6.03
C CYS A 518 -3.03 14.81 5.60
N GLY A 519 -1.86 15.29 6.04
CA GLY A 519 -1.31 16.61 5.74
C GLY A 519 -1.96 17.79 6.49
N CYS A 520 -2.82 17.53 7.48
CA CYS A 520 -3.51 18.57 8.25
C CYS A 520 -2.53 19.36 9.14
N CYS A 521 -2.48 20.70 9.04
CA CYS A 521 -1.66 21.55 9.93
C CYS A 521 -2.17 21.49 11.37
N LEU A 522 -1.26 21.33 12.34
CA LEU A 522 -1.57 21.05 13.75
C LEU A 522 -1.44 22.28 14.67
N ASP A 523 -0.86 23.40 14.20
CA ASP A 523 -0.56 24.61 15.01
C ASP A 523 -1.71 25.61 15.19
N ALA A 524 -2.96 25.25 14.92
CA ALA A 524 -4.07 26.19 14.98
C ALA A 524 -4.83 26.11 16.32
N GLY A 525 -4.47 26.99 17.27
CA GLY A 525 -5.39 27.39 18.35
C GLY A 525 -6.71 27.97 17.77
N PRO A 526 -7.77 28.16 18.59
CA PRO A 526 -9.13 28.42 18.12
C PRO A 526 -9.24 29.83 17.51
N ARG A 527 -8.83 29.96 16.26
CA ARG A 527 -9.21 31.06 15.38
C ARG A 527 -10.21 30.50 14.41
N VAL A 528 -11.45 30.89 14.67
CA VAL A 528 -12.60 30.90 13.75
C VAL A 528 -12.15 30.82 12.30
N CYS A 529 -12.55 29.71 11.68
CA CYS A 529 -12.28 29.29 10.32
C CYS A 529 -12.54 30.43 9.31
N LEU A 530 -11.47 31.13 8.90
CA LEU A 530 -11.48 32.01 7.72
C LEU A 530 -11.41 31.22 6.40
N MET A 531 -11.34 29.87 6.44
CA MET A 531 -11.36 28.99 5.26
C MET A 531 -12.77 28.74 4.70
N ASN A 532 -13.85 28.91 5.47
CA ASN A 532 -15.22 28.66 4.98
C ASN A 532 -15.64 29.56 3.82
N LYS A 533 -15.04 30.76 3.67
CA LYS A 533 -15.30 31.64 2.53
C LYS A 533 -14.49 31.25 1.28
N LYS A 534 -13.25 30.73 1.42
CA LYS A 534 -12.42 30.36 0.27
C LYS A 534 -12.91 29.08 -0.41
N SER A 535 -13.23 28.03 0.35
CA SER A 535 -13.75 26.77 -0.23
C SER A 535 -15.13 26.96 -0.89
N PHE A 536 -15.99 27.81 -0.30
CA PHE A 536 -17.28 28.18 -0.89
C PHE A 536 -17.12 29.01 -2.17
N CYS A 537 -16.26 30.04 -2.18
CA CYS A 537 -16.00 30.84 -3.38
C CYS A 537 -15.31 30.05 -4.51
N VAL A 538 -14.41 29.11 -4.17
CA VAL A 538 -13.80 28.18 -5.14
C VAL A 538 -14.86 27.23 -5.68
N GLY A 539 -15.73 26.68 -4.82
CA GLY A 539 -16.87 25.85 -5.24
C GLY A 539 -17.83 26.57 -6.19
N VAL A 540 -18.18 27.83 -5.90
CA VAL A 540 -19.01 28.70 -6.76
C VAL A 540 -18.37 28.90 -8.13
N TYR A 541 -17.07 29.24 -8.16
CA TYR A 541 -16.34 29.51 -9.40
C TYR A 541 -16.14 28.24 -10.24
N VAL A 542 -15.87 27.11 -9.58
CA VAL A 542 -15.65 25.82 -10.22
C VAL A 542 -16.96 25.24 -10.77
N VAL A 543 -18.07 25.32 -10.04
CA VAL A 543 -19.37 24.83 -10.50
C VAL A 543 -19.85 25.59 -11.75
N CYS A 544 -19.71 26.93 -11.76
CA CYS A 544 -19.99 27.75 -12.95
C CYS A 544 -19.07 27.41 -14.13
N ARG A 545 -17.75 27.21 -13.91
CA ARG A 545 -16.81 26.84 -14.98
C ARG A 545 -16.98 25.42 -15.49
N ILE A 546 -17.37 24.47 -14.65
CA ILE A 546 -17.65 23.09 -15.06
C ILE A 546 -18.82 23.08 -16.03
N ARG A 547 -19.90 23.83 -15.76
CA ARG A 547 -21.02 23.92 -16.70
C ARG A 547 -20.59 24.50 -18.04
N THR A 548 -19.77 25.55 -18.04
CA THR A 548 -19.23 26.14 -19.29
C THR A 548 -18.24 25.23 -20.01
N ALA A 549 -17.57 24.31 -19.33
CA ALA A 549 -16.65 23.34 -19.93
C ALA A 549 -17.35 22.03 -20.37
N LEU A 550 -18.51 21.73 -19.80
CA LEU A 550 -19.35 20.58 -20.13
C LEU A 550 -20.37 20.87 -21.24
N VAL A 551 -20.69 22.13 -21.53
CA VAL A 551 -21.51 22.57 -22.67
C VAL A 551 -20.59 22.98 -23.81
#